data_AF-A0A1V6JRC2-F1
#
_entry.id   AF-A0A1V6JRC2-F1
#
_cell.length_a   1.000
_cell.length_b   1.000
_cell.length_c   1.000
_cell.angle_alpha   90.00
_cell.angle_beta   90.00
_cell.angle_gamma   90.00
#
_symmetry.space_group_name_H-M   'P 1'
#
loop_
_entity.id
_entity.type
_entity.pdbx_description
1 polymer ?
#
loop_
_entity_poly.entity_id
_entity_poly.type
_entity_poly.pdbx_seq_one_letter_code
_entity_poly.pdbx_strand_id
1 'polypeptide(L)'
;MLAKRNIYVYMDWHEFVQPIFMGTLQSEMVRGKEVFYFENDTQWLKYSQFRNIDPDLTAFTGKQFLPPSKQNFGIFLDSSPDRWGRTLLQRKEAIVARNEGRTPRHLWETDYLMGIYDGNRMGALRFKFSKDGDFMDNNPHMATPPWTSLRELEHASWQIELEEPNKSAIFYGVFILVNLI
;
A
#
# COMPACT_ATOMS: atom_id res chain seq x y z
N MET A 1 13.26 14.59 1.84
CA MET A 1 11.92 13.96 1.89
C MET A 1 11.01 14.84 1.04
N LEU A 2 10.39 14.31 -0.02
CA LEU A 2 9.43 15.10 -0.81
C LEU A 2 8.27 15.49 0.10
N ALA A 3 8.05 16.79 0.27
CA ALA A 3 6.97 17.32 1.11
C ALA A 3 5.59 16.88 0.63
N LYS A 4 5.47 16.53 -0.66
CA LYS A 4 4.25 16.13 -1.34
C LYS A 4 4.46 14.87 -2.17
N ARG A 5 3.49 13.95 -2.14
CA ARG A 5 3.44 12.72 -2.94
C ARG A 5 2.13 12.65 -3.70
N ASN A 6 2.19 12.20 -4.95
CA ASN A 6 1.01 11.90 -5.75
C ASN A 6 0.88 10.39 -5.92
N ILE A 7 -0.33 9.88 -5.74
CA ILE A 7 -0.68 8.47 -5.88
C ILE A 7 -1.84 8.41 -6.87
N TYR A 8 -1.64 7.70 -7.96
CA TYR A 8 -2.66 7.52 -8.98
C TYR A 8 -3.53 6.33 -8.60
N VAL A 9 -4.83 6.58 -8.47
CA VAL A 9 -5.81 5.59 -8.00
C VAL A 9 -6.63 5.09 -9.18
N TYR A 10 -6.77 3.77 -9.26
CA TYR A 10 -7.54 3.08 -10.30
C TYR A 10 -8.58 2.17 -9.66
N MET A 11 -9.72 2.01 -10.34
CA MET A 11 -10.72 1.00 -10.05
C MET A 11 -10.57 -0.15 -11.05
N ASP A 12 -10.35 -1.35 -10.56
CA ASP A 12 -10.17 -2.58 -11.33
C ASP A 12 -11.23 -3.60 -10.92
N TRP A 13 -12.47 -3.35 -11.36
CA TRP A 13 -13.59 -4.25 -11.12
C TRP A 13 -13.60 -5.34 -12.19
N HIS A 14 -14.04 -6.55 -11.84
CA HIS A 14 -14.06 -7.70 -12.77
C HIS A 14 -14.89 -7.49 -14.05
N GLU A 15 -15.83 -6.54 -14.05
CA GLU A 15 -16.62 -6.15 -15.23
C GLU A 15 -15.85 -5.23 -16.18
N PHE A 16 -14.72 -4.67 -15.75
CA PHE A 16 -13.91 -3.77 -16.55
C PHE A 16 -12.88 -4.56 -17.36
N VAL A 17 -12.74 -4.18 -18.63
CA VAL A 17 -11.71 -4.75 -19.51
C VAL A 17 -10.31 -4.29 -19.08
N GLN A 18 -10.21 -3.08 -18.50
CA GLN A 18 -8.98 -2.50 -17.96
C GLN A 18 -9.29 -1.62 -16.74
N PRO A 19 -8.32 -1.45 -15.81
CA PRO A 19 -8.47 -0.54 -14.68
C PRO A 19 -8.79 0.89 -15.13
N ILE A 20 -9.79 1.51 -14.50
CA ILE A 20 -10.23 2.87 -14.80
C ILE A 20 -9.54 3.85 -13.85
N PHE A 21 -8.92 4.88 -14.38
CA PHE A 21 -8.30 5.92 -13.57
C PHE A 21 -9.38 6.74 -12.83
N MET A 22 -9.41 6.66 -11.50
CA MET A 22 -10.38 7.36 -10.67
C MET A 22 -9.98 8.80 -10.38
N GLY A 23 -8.68 9.03 -10.18
CA GLY A 23 -8.18 10.31 -9.71
C GLY A 23 -6.83 10.21 -9.00
N THR A 24 -6.41 11.30 -8.38
CA THR A 24 -5.12 11.40 -7.70
C THR A 24 -5.31 11.62 -6.21
N LEU A 25 -4.82 10.69 -5.40
CA LEU A 25 -4.63 10.87 -3.96
C LEU A 25 -3.29 11.58 -3.74
N GLN A 26 -3.33 12.68 -3.00
CA GLN A 26 -2.15 13.49 -2.72
C GLN A 26 -1.92 13.50 -1.21
N SER A 27 -0.69 13.18 -0.81
CA SER A 27 -0.24 13.29 0.57
C SER A 27 0.73 14.46 0.69
N GLU A 28 0.61 15.20 1.79
CA GLU A 28 1.50 16.30 2.12
C GLU A 28 1.84 16.34 3.61
N MET A 29 3.11 16.59 3.93
CA MET A 29 3.56 16.72 5.33
C MET A 29 3.40 18.15 5.82
N VAL A 30 2.44 18.37 6.72
CA VAL A 30 2.12 19.68 7.31
C VAL A 30 2.29 19.62 8.83
N ARG A 31 3.24 20.39 9.37
CA ARG A 31 3.50 20.47 10.83
C ARG A 31 3.69 19.10 11.50
N GLY A 32 4.37 18.18 10.83
CA GLY A 32 4.65 16.83 11.34
C GLY A 32 3.48 15.85 11.24
N LYS A 33 2.39 16.22 10.57
CA LYS A 33 1.27 15.33 10.23
C LYS A 33 1.16 15.15 8.73
N GLU A 34 0.78 13.96 8.31
CA GLU A 34 0.44 13.69 6.91
C GLU A 34 -1.02 14.09 6.68
N VAL A 35 -1.26 14.91 5.67
CA VAL A 35 -2.59 15.39 5.27
C VAL A 35 -2.88 14.89 3.86
N PHE A 36 -4.08 14.35 3.66
CA PHE A 36 -4.53 13.82 2.38
C PHE A 36 -5.56 14.72 1.73
N TYR A 37 -5.50 14.79 0.40
CA TYR A 37 -6.55 15.34 -0.44
C TYR A 37 -6.68 14.52 -1.71
N PHE A 38 -7.89 14.44 -2.24
CA PHE A 38 -8.20 13.67 -3.44
C PHE A 38 -8.80 14.56 -4.52
N GLU A 39 -8.44 14.28 -5.77
CA GLU A 39 -9.00 14.95 -6.93
C GLU A 39 -9.50 13.88 -7.91
N ASN A 40 -10.83 13.87 -8.13
CA ASN A 40 -11.44 12.96 -9.10
C ASN A 40 -11.01 13.31 -10.52
N ASP A 41 -10.81 12.28 -11.33
CA ASP A 41 -10.70 12.42 -12.77
C ASP A 41 -12.08 12.71 -13.41
N THR A 42 -12.08 13.53 -14.46
CA THR A 42 -13.34 13.89 -15.14
C THR A 42 -13.97 12.70 -15.88
N GLN A 43 -13.16 11.78 -16.41
CA GLN A 43 -13.65 10.57 -17.07
C GLN A 43 -14.27 9.61 -16.05
N TRP A 44 -13.70 9.52 -14.85
CA TRP A 44 -14.28 8.74 -13.75
C TRP A 44 -15.68 9.23 -13.36
N LEU A 45 -15.86 10.53 -13.17
CA LEU A 45 -17.18 11.11 -12.82
C LEU A 45 -18.23 10.93 -13.92
N LYS A 46 -17.80 10.86 -15.18
CA LYS A 46 -18.66 10.63 -16.34
C LYS A 46 -18.88 9.15 -16.64
N TYR A 47 -18.21 8.26 -15.91
CA TYR A 47 -18.31 6.83 -16.14
C TYR A 47 -19.72 6.35 -15.83
N SER A 48 -20.29 5.51 -16.71
CA SER A 48 -21.68 5.08 -16.62
C SER A 48 -22.00 4.31 -15.33
N GLN A 49 -21.03 3.59 -14.80
CA GLN A 49 -21.14 2.90 -13.52
C GLN A 49 -20.54 3.68 -12.34
N PHE A 50 -20.26 4.97 -12.49
CA PHE A 50 -19.78 5.80 -11.37
C PHE A 50 -20.73 5.66 -10.18
N ARG A 51 -20.15 5.43 -9.01
CA ARG A 51 -20.86 5.41 -7.73
C ARG A 51 -20.07 6.23 -6.73
N ASN A 52 -20.80 6.97 -5.92
CA ASN A 52 -20.22 7.56 -4.73
C ASN A 52 -20.03 6.43 -3.70
N ILE A 53 -18.76 6.09 -3.45
CA ILE A 53 -18.35 4.92 -2.66
C ILE A 53 -17.76 5.30 -1.30
N ASP A 54 -17.52 6.59 -1.06
CA ASP A 54 -17.04 7.12 0.20
C ASP A 54 -17.79 8.40 0.53
N PRO A 55 -18.42 8.53 1.72
CA PRO A 55 -19.19 9.71 2.08
C PRO A 55 -18.37 11.02 2.09
N ASP A 56 -17.06 10.96 2.23
CA ASP A 56 -16.16 12.10 2.18
C ASP A 56 -15.65 12.40 0.75
N LEU A 57 -15.90 11.51 -0.22
CA LEU A 57 -15.60 11.73 -1.64
C LEU A 57 -16.85 12.19 -2.37
N THR A 58 -16.92 13.48 -2.67
CA THR A 58 -17.99 14.06 -3.46
C THR A 58 -17.70 13.90 -4.96
N ALA A 59 -18.77 13.84 -5.77
CA ALA A 59 -18.72 13.67 -7.22
C ALA A 59 -18.38 14.97 -7.97
N PHE A 60 -17.30 15.67 -7.60
CA PHE A 60 -16.82 16.85 -8.32
C PHE A 60 -15.31 16.79 -8.57
N THR A 61 -14.87 17.61 -9.54
CA THR A 61 -13.46 17.78 -9.92
C THR A 61 -12.79 18.87 -9.09
N GLY A 62 -11.53 18.67 -8.72
CA GLY A 62 -10.77 19.58 -7.87
C GLY A 62 -10.45 18.95 -6.51
N LYS A 63 -9.63 19.66 -5.71
CA LYS A 63 -9.12 19.14 -4.45
C LYS A 63 -10.23 19.02 -3.41
N GLN A 64 -10.37 17.81 -2.87
CA GLN A 64 -11.25 17.49 -1.77
C GLN A 64 -10.41 17.26 -0.53
N PHE A 65 -10.80 17.88 0.57
CA PHE A 65 -10.09 17.82 1.84
C PHE A 65 -10.97 17.14 2.89
N LEU A 66 -10.33 16.41 3.79
CA LEU A 66 -11.00 15.79 4.92
C LEU A 66 -11.16 16.77 6.08
N PRO A 67 -12.18 16.56 6.94
CA PRO A 67 -12.25 17.27 8.21
C PRO A 67 -11.04 16.90 9.09
N PRO A 68 -10.58 17.79 10.00
CA PRO A 68 -9.41 17.55 10.85
C PRO A 68 -9.48 16.31 11.75
N SER A 69 -10.67 15.74 11.96
CA SER A 69 -10.90 14.54 12.74
C SER A 69 -10.56 13.24 12.00
N LYS A 70 -10.43 13.28 10.67
CA LYS A 70 -10.13 12.12 9.83
C LYS A 70 -8.68 12.17 9.34
N GLN A 71 -8.02 11.01 9.35
CA GLN A 71 -6.63 10.89 8.93
C GLN A 71 -6.49 10.65 7.43
N ASN A 72 -7.46 9.98 6.81
CA ASN A 72 -7.54 9.73 5.37
C ASN A 72 -9.00 9.45 4.96
N PHE A 73 -9.26 9.33 3.66
CA PHE A 73 -10.57 8.92 3.12
C PHE A 73 -10.77 7.45 3.47
N GLY A 74 -11.98 7.08 3.90
CA GLY A 74 -12.31 5.74 4.36
C GLY A 74 -11.95 4.67 3.34
N ILE A 75 -12.26 4.92 2.07
CA ILE A 75 -11.99 3.98 0.98
C ILE A 75 -10.50 3.64 0.81
N PHE A 76 -9.58 4.57 1.09
CA PHE A 76 -8.14 4.28 1.03
C PHE A 76 -7.66 3.57 2.29
N LEU A 77 -8.35 3.74 3.42
CA LEU A 77 -8.07 3.01 4.65
C LEU A 77 -8.48 1.55 4.53
N ASP A 78 -9.55 1.24 3.80
CA ASP A 78 -9.95 -0.15 3.51
C ASP A 78 -8.88 -0.91 2.72
N SER A 79 -8.06 -0.19 1.95
CA SER A 79 -6.91 -0.73 1.22
C SER A 79 -5.60 -0.69 2.02
N SER A 80 -5.59 -0.12 3.22
CA SER A 80 -4.38 0.01 4.05
C SER A 80 -4.19 -1.22 4.94
N PRO A 81 -2.94 -1.57 5.30
CA PRO A 81 -2.69 -2.77 6.09
C PRO A 81 -3.21 -2.59 7.52
N ASP A 82 -3.63 -3.70 8.12
CA ASP A 82 -4.01 -3.76 9.52
C ASP A 82 -2.79 -3.59 10.46
N ARG A 83 -3.01 -3.76 11.76
CA ARG A 83 -1.94 -3.62 12.76
C ARG A 83 -0.80 -4.62 12.56
N TRP A 84 -1.11 -5.85 12.14
CA TRP A 84 -0.08 -6.85 11.89
C TRP A 84 0.70 -6.50 10.62
N GLY A 85 0.02 -6.13 9.55
CA GLY A 85 0.67 -5.73 8.30
C GLY A 85 1.58 -4.51 8.44
N ARG A 86 1.15 -3.51 9.22
CA ARG A 86 2.01 -2.37 9.59
C ARG A 86 3.26 -2.82 10.35
N THR A 87 3.12 -3.76 11.29
CA THR A 87 4.25 -4.31 12.05
C THR A 87 5.24 -5.03 11.14
N LEU A 88 4.75 -5.80 10.17
CA LEU A 88 5.55 -6.50 9.18
C LEU A 88 6.33 -5.51 8.30
N LEU A 89 5.68 -4.46 7.80
CA LEU A 89 6.33 -3.40 7.01
C LEU A 89 7.41 -2.65 7.79
N GLN A 90 7.16 -2.33 9.06
CA GLN A 90 8.16 -1.72 9.95
C GLN A 90 9.38 -2.63 10.14
N ARG A 91 9.17 -3.93 10.31
CA ARG A 91 10.27 -4.91 10.41
C ARG A 91 11.06 -5.00 9.10
N LYS A 92 10.39 -5.04 7.94
CA LYS A 92 11.05 -5.00 6.62
C LYS A 92 11.96 -3.79 6.51
N GLU A 93 11.45 -2.60 6.81
CA GLU A 93 12.22 -1.35 6.81
C GLU A 93 13.42 -1.40 7.78
N ALA A 94 13.24 -1.93 8.99
CA ALA A 94 14.33 -2.05 9.96
C ALA A 94 15.47 -2.97 9.46
N ILE A 95 15.13 -4.06 8.77
CA ILE A 95 16.13 -4.97 8.22
C ILE A 95 16.82 -4.37 7.00
N VAL A 96 16.07 -3.76 6.07
CA VAL A 96 16.63 -3.05 4.91
C VAL A 96 17.60 -1.96 5.37
N ALA A 97 17.18 -1.13 6.32
CA ALA A 97 18.03 -0.05 6.86
C ALA A 97 19.33 -0.57 7.47
N ARG A 98 19.26 -1.68 8.23
CA ARG A 98 20.44 -2.35 8.78
C ARG A 98 21.39 -2.83 7.70
N ASN A 99 20.86 -3.46 6.64
CA ASN A 99 21.66 -3.96 5.52
C ASN A 99 22.31 -2.82 4.72
N GLU A 100 21.63 -1.69 4.62
CA GLU A 100 22.12 -0.47 3.97
C GLU A 100 23.00 0.41 4.89
N GLY A 101 23.23 -0.01 6.14
CA GLY A 101 24.04 0.75 7.10
C GLY A 101 23.44 2.10 7.52
N ARG A 102 22.11 2.25 7.43
CA ARG A 102 21.37 3.47 7.78
C ARG A 102 20.40 3.26 8.93
N THR A 103 19.93 4.35 9.52
CA THR A 103 18.82 4.29 10.48
C THR A 103 17.50 3.96 9.75
N PRO A 104 16.62 3.15 10.36
CA PRO A 104 15.29 2.92 9.82
C PRO A 104 14.52 4.23 9.68
N ARG A 105 13.88 4.44 8.53
CA ARG A 105 13.07 5.65 8.32
C ARG A 105 11.71 5.49 9.01
N HIS A 106 11.11 6.61 9.37
CA HIS A 106 9.71 6.60 9.77
C HIS A 106 8.82 6.31 8.56
N LEU A 107 7.86 5.39 8.72
CA LEU A 107 6.85 5.07 7.71
C LEU A 107 5.57 5.85 8.01
N TRP A 108 5.15 6.67 7.06
CA TRP A 108 3.89 7.43 7.11
C TRP A 108 2.73 6.59 6.55
N GLU A 109 1.49 7.11 6.61
CA GLU A 109 0.30 6.40 6.12
C GLU A 109 0.40 6.10 4.62
N THR A 110 0.98 7.02 3.84
CA THR A 110 1.28 6.72 2.42
C THR A 110 2.25 5.55 2.26
N ASP A 111 3.26 5.43 3.13
CA ASP A 111 4.21 4.32 3.03
C ASP A 111 3.54 2.97 3.36
N TYR A 112 2.53 2.95 4.23
CA TYR A 112 1.76 1.74 4.51
C TYR A 112 0.79 1.38 3.37
N LEU A 113 0.04 2.36 2.86
CA LEU A 113 -0.88 2.15 1.73
C LEU A 113 -0.14 1.59 0.51
N MET A 114 1.03 2.15 0.24
CA MET A 114 1.91 1.80 -0.88
C MET A 114 2.89 0.68 -0.53
N GLY A 115 2.87 0.15 0.68
CA GLY A 115 3.79 -0.91 1.13
C GLY A 115 3.29 -2.33 0.82
N ILE A 116 2.00 -2.47 0.51
CA ILE A 116 1.35 -3.74 0.21
C ILE A 116 1.54 -4.11 -1.26
N TYR A 117 1.85 -5.38 -1.51
CA TYR A 117 1.91 -5.99 -2.83
C TYR A 117 0.52 -5.94 -3.50
N ASP A 118 0.43 -5.36 -4.69
CA ASP A 118 -0.87 -5.08 -5.32
C ASP A 118 -1.70 -6.34 -5.60
N GLY A 119 -1.06 -7.47 -5.93
CA GLY A 119 -1.76 -8.72 -6.22
C GLY A 119 -2.44 -9.39 -5.02
N ASN A 120 -2.12 -8.98 -3.79
CA ASN A 120 -2.81 -9.45 -2.57
C ASN A 120 -3.86 -8.48 -2.06
N ARG A 121 -3.94 -7.29 -2.64
CA ARG A 121 -4.80 -6.26 -2.12
C ARG A 121 -6.25 -6.70 -2.27
N MET A 122 -6.95 -6.74 -1.15
CA MET A 122 -8.38 -6.97 -1.16
C MET A 122 -9.12 -5.77 -1.77
N GLY A 123 -10.17 -6.06 -2.53
CA GLY A 123 -10.99 -5.05 -3.19
C GLY A 123 -10.54 -4.73 -4.61
N ALA A 124 -11.08 -3.65 -5.17
CA ALA A 124 -10.89 -3.28 -6.57
C ALA A 124 -10.03 -2.01 -6.74
N LEU A 125 -9.50 -1.44 -5.66
CA LEU A 125 -8.62 -0.28 -5.77
C LEU A 125 -7.18 -0.72 -6.07
N ARG A 126 -6.55 -0.04 -7.03
CA ARG A 126 -5.15 -0.22 -7.39
C ARG A 126 -4.43 1.11 -7.43
N PHE A 127 -3.13 1.10 -7.11
CA PHE A 127 -2.35 2.31 -6.90
C PHE A 127 -1.09 2.34 -7.76
N LYS A 128 -0.65 3.54 -8.16
CA LYS A 128 0.63 3.75 -8.84
C LYS A 128 1.35 5.00 -8.34
N PHE A 129 2.68 4.99 -8.37
CA PHE A 129 3.50 6.21 -8.19
C PHE A 129 3.63 7.05 -9.47
N SER A 130 3.45 6.43 -10.63
CA SER A 130 3.47 7.07 -11.95
C SER A 130 2.33 6.53 -12.81
N LYS A 131 1.68 7.37 -13.62
CA LYS A 131 0.58 6.92 -14.52
C LYS A 131 1.05 5.84 -15.50
N ASP A 132 2.28 6.00 -16.00
CA ASP A 132 2.92 5.08 -16.96
C ASP A 132 3.71 3.96 -16.27
N GLY A 133 3.73 3.94 -14.94
CA GLY A 133 4.38 2.89 -14.16
C GLY A 133 3.49 1.67 -13.97
N ASP A 134 4.09 0.63 -13.41
CA ASP A 134 3.35 -0.54 -12.94
C ASP A 134 2.49 -0.20 -11.72
N PHE A 135 1.49 -1.04 -11.47
CA PHE A 135 0.83 -1.09 -10.17
C PHE A 135 1.82 -1.51 -9.08
N MET A 136 1.47 -1.22 -7.83
CA MET A 136 2.37 -1.38 -6.68
C MET A 136 3.02 -2.76 -6.63
N ASP A 137 4.36 -2.74 -6.65
CA ASP A 137 5.22 -3.93 -6.59
C ASP A 137 4.73 -5.05 -7.52
N ASN A 138 4.85 -4.89 -8.84
CA ASN A 138 4.42 -5.91 -9.81
C ASN A 138 5.50 -6.97 -10.08
N ASN A 139 6.42 -7.24 -9.15
CA ASN A 139 7.46 -8.24 -9.37
C ASN A 139 6.93 -9.65 -9.04
N PRO A 140 6.75 -10.56 -10.02
CA PRO A 140 6.21 -11.90 -9.78
C PRO A 140 7.12 -12.78 -8.90
N HIS A 141 8.41 -12.45 -8.80
CA HIS A 141 9.35 -13.15 -7.92
C HIS A 141 9.31 -12.65 -6.47
N MET A 142 8.68 -11.49 -6.22
CA MET A 142 8.42 -10.94 -4.88
C MET A 142 6.93 -10.91 -4.53
N ALA A 143 6.06 -11.19 -5.51
CA ALA A 143 4.67 -11.56 -5.29
C ALA A 143 4.63 -12.64 -4.24
N THR A 144 3.64 -12.52 -3.37
CA THR A 144 3.16 -13.55 -2.45
C THR A 144 3.78 -14.88 -2.75
N PRO A 145 4.64 -15.38 -1.84
CA PRO A 145 5.32 -16.63 -2.07
C PRO A 145 4.26 -17.60 -2.57
N PRO A 146 4.40 -18.16 -3.80
CA PRO A 146 3.39 -19.05 -4.35
C PRO A 146 3.07 -20.11 -3.29
N TRP A 147 1.88 -20.71 -3.28
CA TRP A 147 1.51 -21.73 -2.26
C TRP A 147 2.62 -22.79 -2.02
N THR A 148 3.50 -22.99 -3.01
CA THR A 148 4.76 -23.75 -2.95
C THR A 148 5.77 -23.34 -1.87
N SER A 149 5.71 -22.11 -1.35
CA SER A 149 6.64 -21.55 -0.36
C SER A 149 6.12 -21.68 1.08
N LEU A 150 4.97 -22.32 1.29
CA LEU A 150 4.47 -22.66 2.62
C LEU A 150 5.48 -23.50 3.40
N ARG A 151 6.21 -24.37 2.70
CA ARG A 151 7.29 -25.17 3.29
C ARG A 151 8.50 -24.34 3.69
N GLU A 152 8.81 -23.29 2.92
CA GLU A 152 9.87 -22.34 3.26
C GLU A 152 9.48 -21.49 4.47
N LEU A 153 8.20 -21.11 4.58
CA LEU A 153 7.61 -20.47 5.75
C LEU A 153 7.69 -21.35 6.99
N GLU A 154 7.21 -22.58 6.88
CA GLU A 154 7.25 -23.58 7.94
C GLU A 154 8.70 -23.77 8.40
N HIS A 155 9.62 -23.96 7.45
CA HIS A 155 11.04 -24.12 7.74
C HIS A 155 11.63 -22.87 8.41
N ALA A 156 11.34 -21.66 7.92
CA ALA A 156 11.82 -20.42 8.53
C ALA A 156 11.25 -20.23 9.95
N SER A 157 9.98 -20.56 10.16
CA SER A 157 9.34 -20.53 11.49
C SER A 157 10.01 -21.53 12.44
N TRP A 158 10.22 -22.76 11.97
CA TRP A 158 10.88 -23.83 12.72
C TRP A 158 12.32 -23.49 13.12
N GLN A 159 13.08 -22.86 12.21
CA GLN A 159 14.44 -22.39 12.50
C GLN A 159 14.46 -21.27 13.55
N ILE A 160 13.47 -20.37 13.55
CA ILE A 160 13.32 -19.33 14.59
C ILE A 160 13.01 -19.95 15.96
N GLU A 161 12.27 -21.06 15.99
CA GLU A 161 11.92 -21.76 17.24
C GLU A 161 13.07 -22.59 17.81
N LEU A 162 13.93 -23.17 16.97
CA LEU A 162 15.00 -24.09 17.38
C LEU A 162 16.37 -23.43 17.61
N GLU A 163 16.68 -22.30 16.98
CA GLU A 163 17.98 -21.62 17.09
C GLU A 163 17.86 -20.23 17.74
N GLU A 164 18.94 -19.72 18.35
CA GLU A 164 19.06 -18.26 18.50
C GLU A 164 19.02 -17.65 17.09
N PRO A 165 18.07 -16.74 16.81
CA PRO A 165 17.67 -16.47 15.45
C PRO A 165 18.80 -15.85 14.61
N ASN A 166 19.29 -16.58 13.61
CA ASN A 166 20.26 -16.05 12.65
C ASN A 166 19.58 -15.01 11.73
N LYS A 167 20.30 -13.94 11.41
CA LYS A 167 19.78 -12.73 10.73
C LYS A 167 19.16 -13.02 9.37
N SER A 168 19.66 -14.02 8.65
CA SER A 168 19.14 -14.44 7.35
C SER A 168 17.73 -15.02 7.48
N ALA A 169 17.50 -15.93 8.45
CA ALA A 169 16.20 -16.57 8.65
C ALA A 169 15.10 -15.55 9.01
N ILE A 170 15.40 -14.56 9.87
CA ILE A 170 14.46 -13.49 10.19
C ILE A 170 14.14 -12.64 8.95
N PHE A 171 15.15 -12.27 8.15
CA PHE A 171 14.93 -11.47 6.95
C PHE A 171 14.04 -12.19 5.95
N TYR A 172 14.34 -13.46 5.65
CA TYR A 172 13.54 -14.27 4.75
C TYR A 172 12.11 -14.46 5.28
N GLY A 173 11.93 -14.82 6.56
CA GLY A 173 10.60 -15.00 7.14
C GLY A 173 9.75 -13.72 7.14
N VAL A 174 10.32 -12.58 7.53
CA VAL A 174 9.61 -11.28 7.48
C VAL A 174 9.30 -10.89 6.05
N PHE A 175 10.24 -11.06 5.13
CA PHE A 175 10.06 -10.73 3.72
C PHE A 175 8.92 -11.53 3.09
N ILE A 176 8.90 -12.83 3.31
CA ILE A 176 7.85 -13.74 2.85
C ILE A 176 6.48 -13.36 3.46
N LEU A 177 6.41 -13.05 4.76
CA LEU A 177 5.17 -12.64 5.43
C LEU A 177 4.64 -11.28 4.97
N VAL A 178 5.51 -10.30 4.72
CA VAL A 178 5.10 -8.99 4.18
C VAL A 178 4.50 -9.12 2.79
N ASN A 179 4.99 -10.06 1.99
CA ASN A 179 4.45 -10.31 0.67
C ASN A 179 3.21 -11.21 0.71
N LEU A 180 2.76 -11.71 1.87
CA LEU A 180 1.52 -12.49 2.04
C LEU A 180 0.29 -11.64 2.39
N ILE A 181 0.52 -10.37 2.73
CA ILE A 181 -0.51 -9.37 3.04
C ILE A 181 -0.62 -8.38 1.89
#